data_AF-A0A520I6I6-F1
#
_entry.id   AF-A0A520I6I6-F1
#
_cell.length_a   1.000
_cell.length_b   1.000
_cell.length_c   1.000
_cell.angle_alpha   90.00
_cell.angle_beta   90.00
_cell.angle_gamma   90.00
#
_symmetry.space_group_name_H-M   'P 1'
#
loop_
_entity.id
_entity.type
_entity.pdbx_description
1 polymer ?
#
loop_
_entity_poly.entity_id
_entity_poly.type
_entity_poly.pdbx_seq_one_letter_code
_entity_poly.pdbx_strand_id
1 'polypeptide(L)'
;YGMLMGHAATPEEIEAYKTEIMKDPRAFIAQPTISLSSAPCYMQGVLQPRRVDFRPFALCGPNGIEIIPGGLTRVALKEGSLVVNSSQGGGSKDTWVLS
;
A
#
# COMPACT_ATOMS: atom_id res chain seq x y z
N TYR A 1 7.15 9.30 -11.22
CA TYR A 1 6.34 8.60 -10.20
C TYR A 1 4.99 8.27 -10.82
N GLY A 2 4.43 7.08 -10.57
CA GLY A 2 3.14 6.66 -11.12
C GLY A 2 1.95 6.83 -10.17
N MET A 3 2.10 7.63 -9.10
CA MET A 3 1.03 7.93 -8.16
C MET A 3 1.17 9.36 -7.60
N LEU A 4 0.04 10.05 -7.43
CA LEU A 4 -0.08 11.37 -6.81
C LEU A 4 -1.04 11.29 -5.62
N MET A 5 -0.63 11.81 -4.46
CA MET A 5 -1.49 11.89 -3.27
C MET A 5 -2.10 13.28 -3.18
N GLY A 6 -3.34 13.45 -3.64
CA GLY A 6 -3.94 14.78 -3.82
C GLY A 6 -3.92 15.68 -2.56
N HIS A 7 -4.04 15.12 -1.36
CA HIS A 7 -4.03 15.89 -0.11
C HIS A 7 -2.63 16.32 0.37
N ALA A 8 -1.57 15.74 -0.20
CA ALA A 8 -0.17 15.99 0.19
C ALA A 8 0.66 16.59 -0.95
N ALA A 9 0.07 16.73 -2.13
CA ALA A 9 0.71 17.29 -3.31
C ALA A 9 0.58 18.82 -3.33
N THR A 10 1.61 19.46 -3.86
CA THR A 10 1.61 20.89 -4.19
C THR A 10 0.77 21.18 -5.43
N PRO A 11 0.29 22.43 -5.63
CA PRO A 11 -0.41 22.83 -6.85
C PRO A 11 0.40 22.54 -8.12
N GLU A 12 1.72 22.76 -8.08
CA GLU A 12 2.62 22.52 -9.20
C GLU A 12 2.70 21.02 -9.55
N GLU A 13 2.80 20.15 -8.55
CA GLU A 13 2.77 18.70 -8.75
C GLU A 13 1.43 18.23 -9.32
N ILE A 14 0.31 18.81 -8.87
CA ILE A 14 -1.02 18.49 -9.38
C ILE A 14 -1.14 18.85 -10.87
N GLU A 15 -0.71 20.04 -11.28
CA GLU A 15 -0.79 20.47 -12.70
C GLU A 15 0.15 19.66 -13.60
N ALA A 16 1.35 19.33 -13.10
CA ALA A 16 2.26 18.44 -13.82
C ALA A 16 1.63 17.05 -14.01
N TYR A 17 1.03 16.49 -12.95
CA TYR A 17 0.43 15.16 -13.00
C TYR A 17 -0.83 15.13 -13.87
N LYS A 18 -1.63 16.19 -13.85
CA LYS A 18 -2.78 16.38 -14.75
C LYS A 18 -2.33 16.37 -16.21
N THR A 19 -1.24 17.06 -16.53
CA THR A 19 -0.66 17.06 -17.88
C THR A 19 -0.30 15.64 -18.32
N GLU A 20 0.28 14.82 -17.44
CA GLU A 20 0.58 13.40 -17.74
C GLU A 20 -0.69 12.56 -17.92
N ILE A 21 -1.71 12.75 -17.07
CA ILE A 21 -3.01 12.06 -17.21
C ILE A 21 -3.64 12.35 -18.56
N MET A 22 -3.59 13.61 -19.02
CA MET A 22 -4.21 14.01 -20.29
C MET A 22 -3.55 13.37 -21.53
N LYS A 23 -2.31 12.88 -21.44
CA LYS A 23 -1.64 12.18 -22.55
C LYS A 23 -2.25 10.81 -22.84
N ASP A 24 -2.63 10.08 -21.80
CA ASP A 24 -3.34 8.79 -21.90
C ASP A 24 -4.23 8.56 -20.67
N PRO A 25 -5.45 9.12 -20.65
CA PRO A 25 -6.33 9.04 -19.47
C PRO A 25 -6.69 7.61 -19.09
N ARG A 26 -6.66 6.67 -20.05
CA ARG A 26 -7.00 5.26 -19.81
C ARG A 26 -5.92 4.51 -19.04
N ALA A 27 -4.71 5.04 -18.96
CA ALA A 27 -3.61 4.46 -18.18
C ALA A 27 -3.71 4.78 -16.67
N PHE A 28 -4.66 5.64 -16.25
CA PHE A 28 -4.79 6.12 -14.89
C PHE A 28 -6.11 5.71 -14.25
N ILE A 29 -6.07 5.52 -12.93
CA ILE A 29 -7.24 5.36 -12.08
C ILE A 29 -7.11 6.31 -10.88
N ALA A 30 -8.26 6.71 -10.33
CA ALA A 30 -8.33 7.51 -9.11
C ALA A 30 -9.17 6.77 -8.07
N GLN A 31 -8.78 6.88 -6.81
CA GLN A 31 -9.51 6.32 -5.68
C GLN A 31 -9.51 7.35 -4.55
N PRO A 32 -10.58 7.40 -3.73
CA PRO A 32 -10.57 8.18 -2.50
C PRO A 32 -9.38 7.78 -1.62
N THR A 33 -8.81 8.73 -0.89
CA THR A 33 -7.76 8.39 0.08
C THR A 33 -8.37 7.60 1.23
N ILE A 34 -7.89 6.37 1.41
CA ILE A 34 -8.31 5.50 2.52
C ILE A 34 -7.26 5.57 3.61
N SER A 35 -7.71 5.73 4.86
CA SER A 35 -6.87 5.59 6.04
C SER A 35 -6.48 4.12 6.23
N LEU A 36 -5.29 3.73 5.77
CA LEU A 36 -4.76 2.38 5.98
C LEU A 36 -4.65 2.06 7.47
N SER A 37 -4.93 0.82 7.87
CA SER A 37 -4.66 0.38 9.24
C SER A 37 -3.16 0.44 9.55
N SER A 38 -2.82 0.55 10.84
CA SER A 38 -1.43 0.57 11.29
C SER A 38 -1.12 -0.59 12.22
N ALA A 39 0.10 -1.13 12.10
CA ALA A 39 0.64 -2.12 13.01
C ALA A 39 1.90 -1.58 13.71
N PRO A 40 2.19 -2.03 14.95
CA PRO A 40 3.38 -1.62 15.67
C PRO A 40 4.65 -2.13 14.97
N CYS A 41 5.61 -1.23 14.80
CA CYS A 41 6.95 -1.51 14.27
C CYS A 41 7.99 -1.04 15.29
N TYR A 42 8.91 -1.94 15.64
CA TYR A 42 10.02 -1.60 16.51
C TYR A 42 11.15 -1.02 15.66
N MET A 43 11.40 0.28 15.78
CA MET A 43 12.42 0.98 15.02
C MET A 43 13.12 1.99 15.93
N GLN A 44 14.44 2.10 15.78
CA GLN A 44 15.25 3.06 16.55
C GLN A 44 15.02 2.99 18.07
N GLY A 45 14.80 1.79 18.60
CA GLY A 45 14.60 1.55 20.03
C GLY A 45 13.18 1.81 20.56
N VAL A 46 12.23 2.23 19.70
CA VAL A 46 10.87 2.60 20.11
C VAL A 46 9.83 1.88 19.24
N LEU A 47 8.68 1.53 19.84
CA LEU A 47 7.52 1.06 19.08
C LEU A 47 6.79 2.24 18.45
N GLN A 48 6.67 2.23 17.13
CA GLN A 48 5.96 3.26 16.38
C GLN A 48 4.93 2.62 15.44
N PRO A 49 3.75 3.23 15.26
CA PRO A 49 2.78 2.75 14.29
C PRO A 49 3.29 2.97 12.86
N ARG A 50 3.11 1.97 12.00
CA ARG A 50 3.33 2.10 10.55
C ARG A 50 2.15 1.55 9.78
N ARG A 51 1.85 2.17 8.64
CA ARG A 51 0.76 1.75 7.76
C ARG A 51 1.10 0.41 7.15
N VAL A 52 0.12 -0.50 7.12
CA VAL A 52 0.29 -1.83 6.58
C VAL A 52 -0.76 -2.12 5.51
N ASP A 53 -0.41 -3.01 4.61
CA ASP A 53 -1.38 -3.68 3.77
C ASP A 53 -1.23 -5.19 3.87
N PHE A 54 -2.31 -5.90 3.53
CA PHE A 54 -2.34 -7.35 3.60
C PHE A 54 -2.74 -7.91 2.24
N ARG A 55 -1.95 -8.87 1.75
CA ARG A 55 -2.18 -9.59 0.52
C ARG A 55 -2.42 -11.08 0.85
N PRO A 56 -3.67 -11.51 0.99
CA PRO A 56 -3.99 -12.94 1.04
C PRO A 56 -3.82 -13.58 -0.34
N PHE A 57 -3.75 -14.90 -0.36
CA PHE A 57 -3.67 -15.68 -1.60
C PHE A 57 -4.87 -16.63 -1.68
N ALA A 58 -5.62 -16.49 -2.79
CA ALA A 58 -6.68 -17.40 -3.15
C ALA A 58 -6.15 -18.42 -4.17
N LEU A 59 -6.27 -19.71 -3.85
CA LEU A 59 -5.91 -20.81 -4.74
C LEU A 59 -7.17 -21.29 -5.45
N CYS A 60 -7.12 -21.36 -6.78
CA CYS A 60 -8.22 -21.84 -7.60
C CYS A 60 -7.83 -23.19 -8.21
N GLY A 61 -8.67 -24.21 -8.01
CA GLY A 61 -8.47 -25.55 -8.55
C GLY A 61 -9.79 -26.23 -8.91
N PRO A 62 -9.76 -27.50 -9.35
CA PRO A 62 -10.95 -28.25 -9.77
C PRO A 62 -12.06 -28.32 -8.71
N ASN A 63 -11.69 -28.20 -7.44
CA ASN A 63 -12.59 -28.31 -6.29
C ASN A 63 -13.10 -26.94 -5.79
N GLY A 64 -12.80 -25.85 -6.51
CA GLY A 64 -13.23 -24.49 -6.15
C GLY A 64 -12.09 -23.56 -5.75
N ILE A 65 -12.43 -22.51 -5.00
CA ILE A 65 -11.50 -21.48 -4.53
C ILE A 65 -11.31 -21.64 -3.02
N GLU A 66 -10.05 -21.68 -2.59
CA GLU A 66 -9.65 -21.74 -1.19
C GLU A 66 -8.75 -20.54 -0.85
N ILE A 67 -8.92 -19.97 0.34
CA ILE A 67 -8.04 -18.90 0.85
C ILE A 67 -7.14 -19.52 1.92
N ILE A 68 -5.82 -19.43 1.73
CA ILE A 68 -4.85 -19.92 2.70
C ILE A 68 -4.93 -19.06 3.98
N PRO A 69 -4.85 -19.65 5.19
CA PRO A 69 -4.82 -18.92 6.45
C PRO A 69 -3.47 -18.20 6.65
N GLY A 70 -3.22 -17.18 5.85
CA GLY A 70 -1.99 -16.40 5.84
C GLY A 70 -1.92 -15.47 4.63
N GLY A 71 -0.77 -14.82 4.46
CA GLY A 71 -0.51 -13.97 3.32
C GLY A 71 0.73 -13.12 3.51
N LEU A 72 0.91 -12.13 2.64
CA LEU A 72 2.00 -11.18 2.74
C LEU A 72 1.50 -9.88 3.37
N THR A 73 1.97 -9.54 4.57
CA THR A 73 1.83 -8.19 5.12
C THR A 73 3.01 -7.32 4.69
N ARG A 74 2.73 -6.19 4.04
CA ARG A 74 3.76 -5.17 3.74
C ARG A 74 3.60 -3.97 4.66
N VAL A 75 4.70 -3.28 4.90
CA VAL A 75 4.80 -2.18 5.85
C VAL A 75 5.43 -0.97 5.19
N ALA A 76 4.80 0.20 5.28
CA ALA A 76 5.42 1.46 4.90
C ALA A 76 6.41 1.87 6.01
N LEU A 77 7.72 1.75 5.79
CA LEU A 77 8.70 2.04 6.86
C LEU A 77 8.87 3.55 7.12
N LYS A 78 8.68 4.38 6.09
CA LYS A 78 8.72 5.84 6.22
C LYS A 78 7.52 6.33 7.04
N GLU A 79 7.79 7.13 8.06
CA GLU A 79 6.76 7.73 8.90
C GLU A 79 5.77 8.58 8.07
N GLY A 80 4.48 8.46 8.38
CA GLY A 80 3.41 9.15 7.66
C GLY A 80 3.16 8.66 6.21
N SER A 81 3.99 7.76 5.69
CA SER A 81 3.83 7.24 4.33
C SER A 81 2.64 6.27 4.23
N LEU A 82 1.85 6.45 3.17
CA LEU A 82 0.84 5.48 2.72
C LEU A 82 1.39 4.52 1.65
N VAL A 83 2.66 4.69 1.25
CA VAL A 83 3.31 3.87 0.23
C VAL A 83 3.97 2.66 0.88
N VAL A 84 3.41 1.48 0.63
CA VAL A 84 3.87 0.17 1.12
C VAL A 84 4.66 -0.64 0.08
N ASN A 85 4.99 -0.04 -1.07
CA ASN A 85 5.70 -0.73 -2.15
C ASN A 85 7.17 -1.00 -1.77
N SER A 86 7.64 -2.23 -1.99
CA SER A 86 8.98 -2.70 -1.61
C SER A 86 10.10 -1.94 -2.34
N SER A 87 9.86 -1.54 -3.59
CA SER A 87 10.80 -0.71 -4.37
C SER A 87 11.06 0.68 -3.78
N GLN A 88 10.29 1.10 -2.76
CA GLN A 88 10.38 2.42 -2.14
C GLN A 88 10.58 2.35 -0.62
N GLY A 89 11.26 1.31 -0.14
CA GLY A 89 11.56 1.14 1.29
C GLY A 89 10.41 0.50 2.07
N GLY A 90 9.58 -0.31 1.40
CA GLY A 90 8.58 -1.14 2.07
C GLY A 90 9.24 -2.35 2.73
N GLY A 91 8.88 -2.62 3.99
CA GLY A 91 9.23 -3.85 4.70
C GLY A 91 8.13 -4.90 4.61
N SER A 92 8.37 -6.08 5.19
CA SER A 92 7.35 -7.12 5.35
C SER A 92 7.23 -7.55 6.81
N LYS A 93 6.06 -8.07 7.17
CA LYS A 93 5.80 -8.74 8.44
C LYS A 93 5.18 -10.10 8.18
N ASP A 94 5.43 -11.01 9.11
CA ASP A 94 4.70 -12.27 9.17
C ASP A 94 3.22 -12.00 9.51
N THR A 95 2.31 -12.82 8.98
CA THR A 95 0.86 -12.69 9.20
C THR A 95 0.35 -13.93 9.92
N TRP A 96 -0.14 -13.75 11.15
CA TRP A 96 -0.69 -14.84 11.94
C TRP A 96 -2.23 -14.83 11.84
N VAL A 97 -2.78 -15.92 11.31
CA VAL A 97 -4.22 -16.22 11.36
C VAL A 97 -4.42 -17.27 12.44
N LEU A 98 -5.15 -16.90 13.50
CA LEU A 98 -5.39 -17.78 14.64
C LEU A 98 -6.52 -18.76 14.34
N SER A 99 -6.41 -19.99 14.86
CA SER A 99 -7.38 -21.08 14.74
C SER A 99 -8.24 -21.25 16.00
#